data_AF-A0A967K9I2-F1
#
_entry.id   AF-A0A967K9I2-F1
#
_cell.length_a   1.000
_cell.length_b   1.000
_cell.length_c   1.000
_cell.angle_alpha   90.00
_cell.angle_beta   90.00
_cell.angle_gamma   90.00
#
_symmetry.space_group_name_H-M   'P 1'
#
loop_
_entity.id
_entity.type
_entity.pdbx_description
1 polymer ?
#
loop_
_entity_poly.entity_id
_entity_poly.type
_entity_poly.pdbx_seq_one_letter_code
_entity_poly.pdbx_strand_id
1 'polypeptide(L)'
;MTNERLAILFIGVGDGKQIDLIRLLDISSCAYTPIKIAEFPASFFTMENYNTSPYIQNFTYDGYYLFILNSYTRNDGFGHMYVFNTDTFNASLKVNPIDGTCCYRDTQFSPDGRYISFVYQPFEAGATSQLYYIPFGSVGTGMQYDPVPLPDTFFQDPRVKPLPVLRPAQISE
;
A
#
# COMPACT_ATOMS: atom_id res chain seq x y z
N MET A 1 1.99 -15.16 23.49
CA MET A 1 2.50 -15.68 22.21
C MET A 1 2.83 -14.47 21.35
N THR A 2 4.10 -14.20 21.11
CA THR A 2 4.53 -13.11 20.22
C THR A 2 4.18 -13.49 18.79
N ASN A 3 3.34 -12.69 18.14
CA ASN A 3 2.93 -12.89 16.75
C ASN A 3 4.04 -12.36 15.83
N GLU A 4 5.14 -13.09 15.72
CA GLU A 4 6.31 -12.67 14.95
C GLU A 4 6.11 -13.03 13.49
N ARG A 5 5.79 -12.02 12.68
CA ARG A 5 5.49 -12.17 11.26
C ARG A 5 6.40 -11.28 10.43
N LEU A 6 6.72 -11.74 9.23
CA LEU A 6 7.48 -11.00 8.24
C LEU A 6 6.74 -10.99 6.90
N ALA A 7 6.54 -9.81 6.34
CA ALA A 7 6.05 -9.65 4.98
C ALA A 7 7.20 -9.22 4.05
N ILE A 8 7.34 -9.89 2.91
CA ILE A 8 8.36 -9.58 1.91
C ILE A 8 7.75 -9.51 0.51
N LEU A 9 8.35 -8.68 -0.34
CA LEU A 9 8.17 -8.80 -1.78
C LEU A 9 8.92 -10.05 -2.26
N PHE A 10 8.24 -10.89 -3.02
CA PHE A 10 8.74 -12.16 -3.54
C PHE A 10 8.43 -12.29 -5.02
N ILE A 11 9.42 -12.68 -5.80
CA ILE A 11 9.26 -12.91 -7.23
C ILE A 11 8.75 -14.33 -7.46
N GLY A 12 7.50 -14.45 -7.91
CA GLY A 12 6.84 -15.71 -8.26
C GLY A 12 6.73 -15.94 -9.76
N VAL A 13 6.05 -17.03 -10.12
CA VAL A 13 5.67 -17.37 -11.50
C VAL A 13 4.16 -17.54 -11.59
N GLY A 14 3.51 -16.84 -12.51
CA GLY A 14 2.08 -16.97 -12.83
C GLY A 14 1.87 -16.83 -14.33
N ASP A 15 1.04 -17.72 -14.91
CA ASP A 15 0.77 -17.77 -16.36
C ASP A 15 2.04 -17.75 -17.24
N GLY A 16 3.10 -18.43 -16.79
CA GLY A 16 4.38 -18.50 -17.49
C GLY A 16 5.21 -17.20 -17.46
N LYS A 17 4.83 -16.21 -16.65
CA LYS A 17 5.55 -14.94 -16.47
C LYS A 17 6.03 -14.78 -15.04
N GLN A 18 7.07 -13.96 -14.89
CA GLN A 18 7.52 -13.47 -13.59
C GLN A 18 6.48 -12.48 -13.03
N ILE A 19 6.11 -12.63 -11.76
CA ILE A 19 5.12 -11.77 -11.10
C ILE A 19 5.57 -11.37 -9.68
N ASP A 20 5.21 -10.16 -9.23
CA ASP A 20 5.47 -9.69 -7.87
C ASP A 20 4.40 -10.16 -6.90
N LEU A 21 4.77 -10.97 -5.90
CA LEU A 21 3.90 -11.39 -4.82
C LEU A 21 4.36 -10.77 -3.50
N ILE A 22 3.44 -10.58 -2.56
CA ILE A 22 3.78 -10.39 -1.15
C ILE A 22 3.64 -11.73 -0.47
N ARG A 23 4.71 -12.16 0.20
CA ARG A 23 4.73 -13.38 1.01
C ARG A 23 4.72 -13.00 2.49
N LEU A 24 3.72 -13.48 3.21
CA LEU A 24 3.62 -13.38 4.66
C LEU A 24 4.13 -14.67 5.29
N LEU A 25 5.07 -14.55 6.23
CA LEU A 25 5.77 -15.65 6.89
C LEU A 25 5.56 -15.56 8.41
N ASP A 26 5.41 -16.72 9.05
CA ASP A 26 5.60 -16.87 10.50
C ASP A 26 7.08 -17.16 10.76
N ILE A 27 7.70 -16.29 11.56
CA ILE A 27 9.12 -16.36 11.92
C ILE A 27 9.35 -16.71 13.40
N SER A 28 8.28 -16.99 14.16
CA SER A 28 8.34 -17.24 15.61
C SER A 28 9.18 -18.46 16.01
N SER A 29 9.32 -19.44 15.12
CA SER A 29 10.05 -20.68 15.40
C SER A 29 11.56 -20.58 15.12
N CYS A 30 12.04 -19.48 14.54
CA CYS A 30 13.42 -19.32 14.06
C CYS A 30 13.91 -20.50 13.19
N ALA A 31 12.98 -21.25 12.56
CA ALA A 31 13.31 -22.39 11.74
C ALA A 31 14.06 -21.97 10.47
N TYR A 32 14.91 -22.85 9.94
CA TYR A 32 15.65 -22.60 8.70
C TYR A 32 14.72 -22.27 7.52
N THR A 33 13.50 -22.81 7.54
CA THR A 33 12.45 -22.47 6.57
C THR A 33 11.23 -21.96 7.34
N PRO A 34 10.98 -20.63 7.33
CA PRO A 34 9.79 -20.04 7.93
C PRO A 34 8.51 -20.61 7.33
N ILE A 35 7.45 -20.69 8.16
CA ILE A 35 6.15 -21.19 7.71
C ILE A 35 5.49 -20.11 6.85
N LYS A 36 5.10 -20.47 5.62
CA LYS A 36 4.35 -19.58 4.74
C LYS A 36 2.90 -19.48 5.20
N ILE A 37 2.46 -18.27 5.54
CA ILE A 37 1.06 -17.96 5.89
C ILE A 37 0.25 -17.67 4.62
N ALA A 38 0.73 -16.76 3.78
CA ALA A 38 0.01 -16.32 2.58
C ALA A 38 0.94 -15.80 1.48
N GLU A 39 0.45 -15.83 0.23
CA GLU A 39 1.07 -15.25 -0.97
C GLU A 39 0.00 -14.56 -1.81
N PHE A 40 0.09 -13.25 -2.01
CA PHE A 40 -0.93 -12.47 -2.71
C PHE A 40 -0.30 -11.42 -3.63
N PRO A 41 -0.97 -10.93 -4.69
CA PRO A 41 -2.38 -11.14 -5.06
C PRO A 41 -2.73 -12.59 -5.43
N ALA A 42 -1.88 -13.27 -6.20
CA ALA A 42 -2.03 -14.68 -6.63
C ALA A 42 -3.49 -15.10 -6.88
N SER A 43 -4.00 -16.08 -6.14
CA SER A 43 -5.38 -16.57 -6.22
C SER A 43 -6.37 -15.81 -5.33
N PHE A 44 -5.92 -14.85 -4.52
CA PHE A 44 -6.77 -14.15 -3.56
C PHE A 44 -7.57 -13.03 -4.22
N PHE A 45 -6.95 -12.28 -5.15
CA PHE A 45 -7.60 -11.20 -5.86
C PHE A 45 -6.83 -10.81 -7.12
N THR A 46 -7.48 -10.07 -8.01
CA THR A 46 -6.86 -9.47 -9.20
C THR A 46 -6.65 -7.98 -9.00
N MET A 47 -5.54 -7.45 -9.49
CA MET A 47 -5.32 -6.00 -9.56
C MET A 47 -5.39 -5.54 -11.03
N GLU A 48 -5.96 -4.36 -11.24
CA GLU A 48 -6.00 -3.71 -12.55
C GLU A 48 -4.59 -3.56 -13.13
N ASN A 49 -4.43 -3.90 -14.41
CA ASN A 49 -3.17 -3.92 -15.16
C ASN A 49 -2.11 -4.91 -14.67
N TYR A 50 -2.36 -5.72 -13.65
CA TYR A 50 -1.35 -6.63 -13.10
C TYR A 50 -1.02 -7.80 -14.05
N ASN A 51 -1.94 -8.21 -14.92
CA ASN A 51 -1.67 -9.23 -15.95
C ASN A 51 -0.72 -8.76 -17.06
N THR A 52 -0.65 -7.45 -17.32
CA THR A 52 0.23 -6.83 -18.33
C THR A 52 1.50 -6.24 -17.69
N SER A 53 1.38 -5.70 -16.49
CA SER A 53 2.45 -5.13 -15.66
C SER A 53 2.39 -5.74 -14.25
N PRO A 54 2.94 -6.94 -14.05
CA PRO A 54 2.80 -7.72 -12.81
C PRO A 54 3.71 -7.22 -11.69
N TYR A 55 3.73 -5.91 -11.48
CA TYR A 55 4.55 -5.21 -10.50
C TYR A 55 3.70 -4.68 -9.35
N ILE A 56 4.15 -4.91 -8.12
CA ILE A 56 3.62 -4.26 -6.92
C ILE A 56 4.56 -3.09 -6.63
N GLN A 57 4.08 -1.86 -6.81
CA GLN A 57 4.95 -0.68 -6.71
C GLN A 57 5.45 -0.43 -5.30
N ASN A 58 4.54 -0.58 -4.34
CA ASN A 58 4.86 -0.56 -2.93
C ASN A 58 3.74 -1.28 -2.17
N PHE A 59 4.06 -1.67 -0.94
CA PHE A 59 3.08 -2.15 0.01
C PHE A 59 3.42 -1.68 1.43
N THR A 60 2.42 -1.68 2.30
CA THR A 60 2.59 -1.49 3.73
C THR A 60 1.77 -2.54 4.48
N TYR A 61 2.19 -2.83 5.71
CA TYR A 61 1.64 -3.86 6.58
C TYR A 61 1.44 -3.25 7.97
N ASP A 62 0.27 -3.43 8.54
CA ASP A 62 -0.07 -2.93 9.89
C ASP A 62 0.63 -3.69 11.02
N GLY A 63 1.34 -4.78 10.71
CA GLY A 63 1.96 -5.67 11.71
C GLY A 63 1.02 -6.76 12.23
N TYR A 64 -0.24 -6.80 11.78
CA TYR A 64 -1.26 -7.75 12.20
C TYR A 64 -1.84 -8.52 11.01
N TYR A 65 -2.83 -7.95 10.32
CA TYR A 65 -3.55 -8.64 9.24
C TYR A 65 -3.91 -7.75 8.04
N LEU A 66 -3.66 -6.44 8.09
CA LEU A 66 -4.01 -5.52 7.01
C LEU A 66 -2.80 -5.15 6.16
N PHE A 67 -2.99 -5.30 4.86
CA PHE A 67 -2.05 -4.87 3.83
C PHE A 67 -2.69 -3.79 2.98
N ILE A 68 -1.88 -2.81 2.60
CA ILE A 68 -2.21 -1.88 1.52
C ILE A 68 -1.18 -2.04 0.43
N LEU A 69 -1.66 -2.20 -0.81
CA LEU A 69 -0.83 -2.39 -1.99
C LEU A 69 -1.15 -1.30 -3.01
N ASN A 70 -0.12 -0.87 -3.74
CA ASN A 70 -0.30 -0.01 -4.90
C ASN A 70 0.06 -0.77 -6.19
N SER A 71 -0.87 -0.79 -7.15
CA SER A 71 -0.59 -1.31 -8.50
C SER A 71 0.28 -0.33 -9.29
N TYR A 72 0.71 -0.76 -10.49
CA TYR A 72 1.40 0.12 -11.43
C TYR A 72 0.45 0.62 -12.52
N THR A 73 0.33 1.94 -12.66
CA THR A 73 -0.41 2.58 -13.75
C THR A 73 0.46 3.55 -14.54
N ARG A 74 1.18 4.47 -13.86
CA ARG A 74 1.97 5.52 -14.55
C ARG A 74 3.08 6.12 -13.68
N ASN A 75 3.83 7.05 -14.29
CA ASN A 75 4.78 7.96 -13.62
C ASN A 75 5.74 7.26 -12.65
N ASP A 76 6.22 6.07 -13.03
CA ASP A 76 7.24 5.33 -12.27
C ASP A 76 6.85 5.04 -10.80
N GLY A 77 5.56 4.72 -10.58
CA GLY A 77 5.11 4.13 -9.33
C GLY A 77 3.70 4.47 -8.86
N PHE A 78 2.95 5.26 -9.63
CA PHE A 78 1.58 5.62 -9.29
C PHE A 78 0.58 4.60 -9.84
N GLY A 79 -0.38 4.18 -9.02
CA GLY A 79 -1.47 3.31 -9.45
C GLY A 79 -2.63 3.23 -8.47
N HIS A 80 -3.41 2.16 -8.54
CA HIS A 80 -4.58 1.98 -7.69
C HIS A 80 -4.19 1.49 -6.30
N MET A 81 -4.95 1.87 -5.28
CA MET A 81 -4.77 1.43 -3.90
C MET A 81 -5.70 0.25 -3.59
N TYR A 82 -5.16 -0.86 -3.10
CA TYR A 82 -5.90 -2.06 -2.71
C TYR A 82 -5.68 -2.35 -1.23
N VAL A 83 -6.71 -2.85 -0.55
CA VAL A 83 -6.61 -3.30 0.85
C VAL A 83 -6.85 -4.80 0.89
N PHE A 84 -5.99 -5.54 1.59
CA PHE A 84 -6.14 -6.97 1.77
C PHE A 84 -6.05 -7.34 3.25
N ASN A 85 -7.02 -8.12 3.72
CA ASN A 85 -7.05 -8.67 5.07
C ASN A 85 -6.67 -10.15 5.05
N THR A 86 -5.55 -10.51 5.67
CA THR A 86 -5.05 -11.90 5.71
C THR A 86 -5.74 -12.78 6.75
N ASP A 87 -6.52 -12.21 7.66
CA ASP A 87 -7.31 -12.98 8.64
C ASP A 87 -8.62 -13.48 8.01
N THR A 88 -9.31 -12.60 7.28
CA THR A 88 -10.56 -12.96 6.58
C THR A 88 -10.34 -13.42 5.14
N PHE A 89 -9.12 -13.33 4.63
CA PHE A 89 -8.77 -13.47 3.21
C PHE A 89 -9.66 -12.64 2.28
N ASN A 90 -10.10 -11.48 2.77
CA ASN A 90 -10.97 -10.58 2.02
C ASN A 90 -10.12 -9.43 1.46
N ALA A 91 -10.18 -9.26 0.14
CA ALA A 91 -9.64 -8.09 -0.52
C ALA A 91 -10.75 -7.04 -0.67
N SER A 92 -10.57 -5.85 -0.11
CA SER A 92 -11.34 -4.68 -0.54
C SER A 92 -10.74 -4.18 -1.87
N LEU A 93 -11.48 -4.45 -2.94
CA LEU A 93 -11.00 -4.65 -4.32
C LEU A 93 -10.45 -3.44 -5.09
N LYS A 94 -10.34 -2.23 -4.51
CA LYS A 94 -9.70 -1.00 -5.06
C LYS A 94 -10.31 0.18 -4.33
N VAL A 95 -9.67 0.64 -3.25
CA VAL A 95 -10.28 1.56 -2.28
C VAL A 95 -10.21 3.02 -2.69
N ASN A 96 -9.15 3.43 -3.40
CA ASN A 96 -8.92 4.77 -3.94
C ASN A 96 -9.60 5.92 -3.14
N PRO A 97 -9.02 6.35 -2.01
CA PRO A 97 -9.69 7.25 -1.06
C PRO A 97 -10.11 8.60 -1.62
N ILE A 98 -9.44 9.10 -2.68
CA ILE A 98 -9.73 10.39 -3.31
C ILE A 98 -10.58 10.17 -4.55
N ASP A 99 -11.88 10.49 -4.43
CA ASP A 99 -12.91 10.41 -5.48
C ASP A 99 -13.05 9.04 -6.16
N GLY A 100 -12.55 7.96 -5.55
CA GLY A 100 -12.56 6.62 -6.16
C GLY A 100 -11.58 6.46 -7.33
N THR A 101 -10.75 7.46 -7.62
CA THR A 101 -9.87 7.50 -8.80
C THR A 101 -8.42 7.19 -8.46
N CYS A 102 -7.66 6.73 -9.47
CA CYS A 102 -6.19 6.74 -9.45
C CYS A 102 -5.66 8.19 -9.30
N CYS A 103 -4.46 8.46 -8.76
CA CYS A 103 -3.37 7.52 -8.56
C CYS A 103 -2.57 7.74 -7.27
N TYR A 104 -2.20 6.63 -6.63
CA TYR A 104 -1.56 6.59 -5.31
C TYR A 104 -0.19 5.94 -5.40
N ARG A 105 0.70 6.34 -4.49
CA ARG A 105 1.97 5.66 -4.21
C ARG A 105 2.38 5.83 -2.76
N ASP A 106 3.39 5.06 -2.37
CA ASP A 106 4.14 5.18 -1.11
C ASP A 106 3.22 5.23 0.13
N THR A 107 2.16 4.42 0.13
CA THR A 107 1.20 4.36 1.24
C THR A 107 1.86 3.73 2.46
N GLN A 108 1.67 4.30 3.65
CA GLN A 108 2.17 3.77 4.92
C GLN A 108 1.11 3.85 6.02
N PHE A 109 1.01 2.79 6.82
CA PHE A 109 0.28 2.85 8.09
C PHE A 109 1.00 3.75 9.10
N SER A 110 0.23 4.44 9.93
CA SER A 110 0.76 4.99 11.17
C SER A 110 1.20 3.86 12.11
N PRO A 111 2.14 4.10 13.04
CA PRO A 111 2.63 3.06 13.94
C PRO A 111 1.55 2.43 14.83
N ASP A 112 0.44 3.13 15.05
CA ASP A 112 -0.72 2.63 15.80
C ASP A 112 -1.81 2.01 14.90
N GLY A 113 -1.58 1.94 13.58
CA GLY A 113 -2.49 1.37 12.58
C GLY A 113 -3.77 2.16 12.34
N ARG A 114 -3.98 3.31 13.00
CA ARG A 114 -5.24 4.08 12.93
C ARG A 114 -5.33 5.00 11.73
N TYR A 115 -4.20 5.40 11.18
CA TYR A 115 -4.09 6.33 10.06
C TYR A 115 -3.27 5.72 8.93
N ILE A 116 -3.42 6.28 7.75
CA ILE A 116 -2.54 6.03 6.62
C ILE A 116 -2.04 7.35 6.06
N SER A 117 -0.77 7.40 5.69
CA SER A 117 -0.23 8.41 4.80
C SER A 117 -0.11 7.84 3.39
N PHE A 118 -0.31 8.68 2.38
CA PHE A 118 -0.07 8.32 0.98
C PHE A 118 0.16 9.56 0.14
N VAL A 119 0.74 9.37 -1.03
CA VAL A 119 0.90 10.42 -2.03
C VAL A 119 -0.11 10.17 -3.14
N TYR A 120 -0.96 11.15 -3.42
CA TYR A 120 -1.94 11.14 -4.49
C TYR A 120 -1.52 12.08 -5.60
N GLN A 121 -1.72 11.68 -6.85
CA GLN A 121 -1.53 12.54 -8.01
C GLN A 121 -2.77 12.46 -8.90
N PRO A 122 -3.52 13.56 -9.05
CA PRO A 122 -4.64 13.67 -9.98
C PRO A 122 -4.24 13.32 -11.42
N PHE A 123 -5.15 12.78 -12.23
CA PHE A 123 -4.80 12.26 -13.56
C PHE A 123 -4.45 13.36 -14.58
N GLU A 124 -4.86 14.60 -14.31
CA GLU A 124 -4.77 15.75 -15.20
C GLU A 124 -3.31 16.09 -15.58
N ALA A 125 -3.14 16.62 -16.79
CA ALA A 125 -1.84 17.07 -17.26
C ALA A 125 -1.34 18.25 -16.40
N GLY A 126 -0.11 18.14 -15.90
CA GLY A 126 0.49 19.15 -15.02
C GLY A 126 0.05 19.07 -13.56
N ALA A 127 -0.75 18.07 -13.17
CA ALA A 127 -1.11 17.87 -11.77
C ALA A 127 0.13 17.59 -10.90
N THR A 128 0.21 18.28 -9.77
CA THR A 128 1.24 18.06 -8.76
C THR A 128 0.82 16.96 -7.79
N SER A 129 1.81 16.28 -7.22
CA SER A 129 1.53 15.29 -6.18
C SER A 129 1.11 15.99 -4.89
N GLN A 130 0.27 15.33 -4.10
CA GLN A 130 -0.27 15.81 -2.84
C GLN A 130 -0.07 14.74 -1.77
N LEU A 131 0.39 15.13 -0.58
CA LEU A 131 0.52 14.22 0.56
C LEU A 131 -0.79 14.24 1.36
N TYR A 132 -1.30 13.07 1.71
CA TYR A 132 -2.46 12.91 2.58
C TYR A 132 -2.06 12.15 3.84
N TYR A 133 -2.75 12.45 4.94
CA TYR A 133 -2.70 11.70 6.19
C TYR A 133 -4.12 11.61 6.77
N ILE A 134 -4.73 10.44 6.67
CA ILE A 134 -6.17 10.25 6.93
C ILE A 134 -6.44 9.08 7.88
N PRO A 135 -7.58 9.06 8.60
CA PRO A 135 -7.99 7.89 9.36
C PRO A 135 -8.22 6.69 8.42
N PHE A 136 -7.65 5.52 8.73
CA PHE A 136 -7.86 4.33 7.91
C PHE A 136 -9.33 3.88 7.96
N GLY A 137 -9.97 3.97 9.13
CA GLY A 137 -11.36 3.56 9.33
C GLY A 137 -12.39 4.40 8.56
N SER A 138 -12.02 5.55 7.98
CA SER A 138 -12.92 6.35 7.15
C SER A 138 -12.80 6.02 5.65
N VAL A 139 -11.83 5.20 5.24
CA VAL A 139 -11.70 4.77 3.83
C VAL A 139 -12.95 4.02 3.39
N GLY A 140 -13.53 4.43 2.25
CA GLY A 140 -14.75 3.85 1.70
C GLY A 140 -16.07 4.37 2.30
N THR A 141 -16.02 5.31 3.26
CA THR A 141 -17.22 5.90 3.87
C THR A 141 -17.82 7.06 3.09
N GLY A 142 -17.12 7.56 2.06
CA GLY A 142 -17.49 8.79 1.33
C GLY A 142 -17.04 10.09 2.01
N MET A 143 -16.27 10.00 3.11
CA MET A 143 -15.62 11.15 3.72
C MET A 143 -14.65 11.82 2.72
N GLN A 144 -14.65 13.15 2.72
CA GLN A 144 -13.73 13.98 1.95
C GLN A 144 -12.49 14.30 2.77
N TYR A 145 -11.33 14.39 2.11
CA TYR A 145 -10.06 14.60 2.77
C TYR A 145 -9.33 15.78 2.14
N ASP A 146 -8.71 16.58 2.98
CA ASP A 146 -7.79 17.63 2.54
C ASP A 146 -6.35 17.12 2.57
N PRO A 147 -5.51 17.52 1.61
CA PRO A 147 -4.09 17.20 1.64
C PRO A 147 -3.39 17.93 2.79
N VAL A 148 -2.28 17.36 3.25
CA VAL A 148 -1.34 18.04 4.14
C VAL A 148 -0.89 19.34 3.47
N PRO A 149 -1.00 20.50 4.14
CA PRO A 149 -0.63 21.78 3.54
C PRO A 149 0.89 21.84 3.35
N LEU A 150 1.31 21.75 2.09
CA LEU A 150 2.70 21.84 1.66
C LEU A 150 2.86 23.02 0.68
N PRO A 151 4.07 23.60 0.55
CA PRO A 151 4.33 24.58 -0.48
C PRO A 151 4.05 24.02 -1.89
N ASP A 152 3.54 24.86 -2.81
CA ASP A 152 3.22 24.45 -4.19
C ASP A 152 4.43 23.85 -4.94
N THR A 153 5.64 24.23 -4.53
CA THR A 153 6.91 23.77 -5.11
C THR A 153 7.48 22.51 -4.44
N PHE A 154 6.75 21.90 -3.50
CA PHE A 154 7.28 20.78 -2.72
C PHE A 154 7.45 19.50 -3.58
N PHE A 155 6.48 19.21 -4.45
CA PHE A 155 6.51 18.05 -5.35
C PHE A 155 6.48 18.45 -6.83
N GLN A 156 7.58 19.08 -7.29
CA GLN A 156 7.70 19.51 -8.69
C GLN A 156 7.93 18.37 -9.69
N ASP A 157 8.56 17.27 -9.25
CA ASP A 157 8.74 16.09 -10.11
C ASP A 157 7.45 15.25 -10.10
N PRO A 158 6.76 15.06 -11.25
CA PRO A 158 5.58 14.21 -11.33
C PRO A 158 5.87 12.73 -11.04
N ARG A 159 7.14 12.32 -10.96
CA ARG A 159 7.60 10.95 -10.62
C ARG A 159 8.18 10.87 -9.21
N VAL A 160 8.02 11.91 -8.39
CA VAL A 160 8.55 11.94 -7.03
C VAL A 160 8.18 10.69 -6.24
N LYS A 161 9.11 10.20 -5.42
CA LYS A 161 8.95 9.04 -4.53
C LYS A 161 9.21 9.48 -3.08
N PRO A 162 8.25 10.14 -2.41
CA PRO A 162 8.50 10.74 -1.11
C PRO A 162 8.83 9.73 0.00
N LEU A 163 8.40 8.47 -0.14
CA LEU A 163 8.69 7.38 0.81
C LEU A 163 8.50 7.81 2.28
N PRO A 164 7.30 8.32 2.67
CA PRO A 164 7.09 8.79 4.03
C PRO A 164 7.35 7.66 5.02
N VAL A 165 7.99 7.95 6.15
CA VAL A 165 8.19 7.00 7.24
C VAL A 165 7.66 7.61 8.53
N LEU A 166 6.68 6.94 9.13
CA LEU A 166 6.03 7.43 10.34
C LEU A 166 6.68 6.79 11.58
N ARG A 167 6.86 7.60 12.62
CA ARG A 167 7.35 7.14 13.93
C ARG A 167 6.29 7.40 15.00
N PRO A 168 6.26 6.64 16.10
CA PRO A 168 5.33 6.90 17.20
C PRO A 168 5.43 8.35 17.66
N ALA A 169 4.29 8.98 17.91
CA ALA A 169 4.26 10.33 18.46
C ALA A 169 4.96 10.34 19.81
N GLN A 170 5.84 11.31 20.02
CA GLN A 170 6.39 11.57 21.35
C GLN A 170 5.35 12.38 22.11
N ILE A 171 4.84 11.83 23.20
CA ILE A 171 4.04 12.59 24.15
C ILE A 171 5.04 13.48 24.88
N SER A 172 4.98 14.80 24.68
CA SER A 172 5.68 15.73 25.55
C SER A 172 4.93 15.77 26.88
N GLU A 173 5.55 15.26 27.94
CA GLU A 173 5.15 15.51 29.33
C GLU A 173 5.48 16.96 29.73
#